data_AF-A0A8J2R8R1-F1
#
_entry.id   AF-A0A8J2R8R1-F1
#
_cell.length_a   1.000
_cell.length_b   1.000
_cell.length_c   1.000
_cell.angle_alpha   90.00
_cell.angle_beta   90.00
_cell.angle_gamma   90.00
#
_symmetry.space_group_name_H-M   'P 1'
#
loop_
_entity.id
_entity.type
_entity.pdbx_description
1 polymer ?
#
loop_
_entity_poly.entity_id
_entity_poly.type
_entity_poly.pdbx_seq_one_letter_code
_entity_poly.pdbx_strand_id
1 'polypeptide(L)'
;MASDMIRQQLKKISICLTAFNKNPKEGDGNKVTTWITSGEKVFEELFRLGVACRWQYDTLKNLTDTRDVIAGVTADRDWLQTFIGVYPDIRIDLELNQPAGVICRTRSGIEVLLRGFTNIDTNFDRTLKDLEEFGELDELDRCLKIWRDTGHRPDYLVGDDKSGAPQSHWWWY
;
A
#
# COMPACT_ATOMS: atom_id res chain seq x y z
N MET A 1 -17.39 -17.90 5.62
CA MET A 1 -17.26 -17.24 4.30
C MET A 1 -16.41 -15.97 4.36
N ALA A 2 -16.86 -14.85 4.97
CA ALA A 2 -16.06 -13.61 5.00
C ALA A 2 -14.75 -13.75 5.81
N SER A 3 -14.82 -14.39 6.99
CA SER A 3 -13.64 -14.69 7.81
C SER A 3 -12.61 -15.58 7.09
N ASP A 4 -13.06 -16.54 6.28
CA ASP A 4 -12.15 -17.46 5.56
C ASP A 4 -11.38 -16.72 4.47
N MET A 5 -12.06 -15.80 3.77
CA MET A 5 -11.44 -14.96 2.74
C MET A 5 -10.40 -14.00 3.35
N ILE A 6 -10.70 -13.41 4.50
CA ILE A 6 -9.74 -12.55 5.25
C ILE A 6 -8.51 -13.36 5.65
N ARG A 7 -8.69 -14.55 6.23
CA ARG A 7 -7.57 -15.42 6.63
C ARG A 7 -6.72 -15.86 5.43
N GLN A 8 -7.36 -16.23 4.32
CA GLN A 8 -6.65 -16.55 3.09
C GLN A 8 -5.83 -15.37 2.59
N GLN A 9 -6.36 -14.16 2.72
CA GLN A 9 -5.69 -12.95 2.29
C GLN A 9 -4.50 -12.59 3.21
N LEU A 10 -4.65 -12.72 4.52
CA LEU A 10 -3.52 -12.58 5.47
C LEU A 10 -2.40 -13.57 5.15
N LYS A 11 -2.74 -14.83 4.83
CA LYS A 11 -1.74 -15.83 4.41
C LYS A 11 -1.00 -15.43 3.13
N LYS A 12 -1.69 -14.85 2.14
CA LYS A 12 -1.04 -14.35 0.92
C LYS A 12 -0.08 -13.20 1.21
N ILE A 13 -0.47 -12.26 2.09
CA ILE A 13 0.40 -11.17 2.53
C ILE A 13 1.68 -11.73 3.16
N SER A 14 1.58 -12.71 4.05
CA SER A 14 2.76 -13.35 4.66
C SER A 14 3.67 -14.03 3.62
N ILE A 15 3.11 -14.66 2.59
CA ILE A 15 3.89 -15.23 1.47
C ILE A 15 4.62 -14.12 0.70
N CYS A 16 3.92 -13.03 0.37
CA CYS A 16 4.51 -11.88 -0.33
C CYS A 16 5.60 -11.22 0.49
N LEU A 17 5.41 -11.01 1.79
CA LEU A 17 6.43 -10.48 2.70
C LEU A 17 7.66 -11.38 2.76
N THR A 18 7.47 -12.70 2.82
CA THR A 18 8.57 -13.66 2.81
C THR A 18 9.37 -13.59 1.50
N ALA A 19 8.69 -13.43 0.37
CA ALA A 19 9.35 -13.27 -0.93
C ALA A 19 10.07 -11.92 -1.04
N PHE A 20 9.42 -10.84 -0.60
CA PHE A 20 9.97 -9.49 -0.55
C PHE A 20 11.27 -9.44 0.26
N ASN A 21 11.27 -10.01 1.47
CA ASN A 21 12.43 -10.04 2.37
C ASN A 21 13.63 -10.84 1.83
N LYS A 22 13.43 -11.66 0.79
CA LYS A 22 14.51 -12.40 0.11
C LYS A 22 15.15 -11.61 -1.03
N ASN A 23 14.48 -10.56 -1.52
CA ASN A 23 15.02 -9.76 -2.61
C ASN A 23 16.10 -8.82 -2.07
N PRO A 24 17.23 -8.69 -2.78
CA PRO A 24 18.24 -7.71 -2.39
C PRO A 24 17.63 -6.31 -2.48
N LYS A 25 17.83 -5.50 -1.44
CA LYS A 25 17.33 -4.12 -1.34
C LYS A 25 18.16 -3.19 -2.22
N GLU A 26 18.21 -3.48 -3.50
CA GLU A 26 18.93 -2.68 -4.49
C GLU A 26 18.10 -1.46 -4.84
N GLY A 27 18.57 -0.29 -4.41
CA GLY A 27 18.18 1.00 -4.97
C GLY A 27 19.17 1.38 -6.06
N ASP A 28 18.86 1.10 -7.33
CA ASP A 28 19.62 1.62 -8.48
C ASP A 28 18.96 2.91 -8.97
N GLY A 29 19.17 4.00 -8.22
CA GLY A 29 18.69 5.35 -8.54
C GLY A 29 17.28 5.36 -9.17
N ASN A 30 17.23 5.78 -10.42
CA ASN A 30 16.02 5.99 -11.20
C ASN A 30 15.47 4.73 -11.91
N LYS A 31 15.52 3.54 -11.29
CA LYS A 31 14.95 2.32 -11.88
C LYS A 31 14.00 1.58 -10.96
N VAL A 32 12.93 1.05 -11.55
CA VAL A 32 12.08 0.04 -10.89
C VAL A 32 12.85 -1.26 -10.79
N THR A 33 13.31 -1.58 -9.57
CA THR A 33 14.02 -2.83 -9.29
C THR A 33 13.05 -3.95 -8.92
N THR A 34 13.52 -5.20 -8.93
CA THR A 34 12.76 -6.36 -8.45
C THR A 34 12.26 -6.16 -7.01
N TRP A 35 13.03 -5.45 -6.19
CA TRP A 35 12.65 -5.08 -4.83
C TRP A 35 11.38 -4.20 -4.84
N ILE A 36 11.35 -3.14 -5.66
CA ILE A 36 10.18 -2.28 -5.82
C ILE A 36 8.95 -3.07 -6.28
N THR A 37 9.07 -3.84 -7.35
CA THR A 37 7.95 -4.65 -7.88
C THR A 37 7.46 -5.68 -6.87
N SER A 38 8.35 -6.22 -6.02
CA SER A 38 7.96 -7.16 -4.97
C SER A 38 7.26 -6.50 -3.78
N GLY A 39 7.63 -5.28 -3.42
CA GLY A 39 6.93 -4.49 -2.39
C GLY A 39 5.53 -4.08 -2.83
N GLU A 40 5.36 -3.73 -4.11
CA GLU A 40 4.02 -3.47 -4.70
C GLU A 40 3.08 -4.65 -4.55
N LYS A 41 3.58 -5.88 -4.75
CA LYS A 41 2.77 -7.08 -4.55
C LYS A 41 2.30 -7.21 -3.09
N VAL A 42 3.13 -6.83 -2.12
CA VAL A 42 2.71 -6.81 -0.71
C VAL A 42 1.54 -5.84 -0.52
N PHE A 43 1.66 -4.61 -1.04
CA PHE A 43 0.59 -3.62 -0.94
C PHE A 43 -0.66 -3.95 -1.75
N GLU A 44 -0.52 -4.64 -2.88
CA GLU A 44 -1.66 -5.15 -3.63
C GLU A 44 -2.43 -6.19 -2.82
N GLU A 45 -1.74 -7.10 -2.13
CA GLU A 45 -2.41 -8.06 -1.25
C GLU A 45 -3.01 -7.38 0.00
N LEU A 46 -2.42 -6.30 0.51
CA LEU A 46 -3.04 -5.47 1.55
C LEU A 46 -4.30 -4.77 1.04
N PHE A 47 -4.28 -4.22 -0.18
CA PHE A 47 -5.46 -3.65 -0.81
C PHE A 47 -6.58 -4.69 -0.94
N ARG A 48 -6.27 -5.91 -1.39
CA ARG A 48 -7.22 -7.02 -1.46
C ARG A 48 -7.74 -7.43 -0.08
N LEU A 49 -6.95 -7.28 0.98
CA LEU A 49 -7.42 -7.47 2.37
C LEU A 49 -8.47 -6.43 2.73
N GLY A 50 -8.24 -5.16 2.39
CA GLY A 50 -9.22 -4.08 2.55
C GLY A 50 -10.54 -4.39 1.84
N VAL A 51 -10.47 -4.86 0.59
CA VAL A 51 -11.66 -5.31 -0.15
C VAL A 51 -12.33 -6.50 0.56
N ALA A 52 -11.55 -7.49 1.02
CA ALA A 52 -12.08 -8.70 1.65
C ALA A 52 -12.81 -8.43 2.97
N CYS A 53 -12.33 -7.45 3.75
CA CYS A 53 -12.98 -7.00 4.98
C CYS A 53 -13.99 -5.86 4.74
N ARG A 54 -14.24 -5.47 3.48
CA ARG A 54 -15.14 -4.36 3.12
C ARG A 54 -14.77 -3.05 3.83
N TRP A 55 -13.49 -2.80 4.03
CA TRP A 55 -12.97 -1.62 4.73
C TRP A 55 -13.42 -1.51 6.19
N GLN A 56 -13.85 -2.63 6.78
CA GLN A 56 -14.21 -2.75 8.19
C GLN A 56 -13.20 -3.64 8.90
N TYR A 57 -12.33 -3.04 9.70
CA TYR A 57 -11.13 -3.70 10.19
C TYR A 57 -11.27 -4.38 11.55
N ASP A 58 -12.42 -4.26 12.22
CA ASP A 58 -12.62 -4.85 13.55
C ASP A 58 -12.38 -6.36 13.59
N THR A 59 -12.62 -7.05 12.47
CA THR A 59 -12.35 -8.48 12.35
C THR A 59 -10.86 -8.82 12.35
N LEU A 60 -9.97 -7.92 11.92
CA LEU A 60 -8.52 -8.17 11.87
C LEU A 60 -7.90 -8.27 13.26
N LYS A 61 -8.41 -7.48 14.21
CA LYS A 61 -7.92 -7.39 15.59
C LYS A 61 -7.97 -8.72 16.34
N ASN A 62 -8.90 -9.60 15.94
CA ASN A 62 -9.17 -10.87 16.62
C ASN A 62 -8.51 -12.08 15.93
N LEU A 63 -7.78 -11.87 14.83
CA LEU A 63 -7.13 -12.94 14.08
C LEU A 63 -5.65 -13.06 14.46
N THR A 64 -5.22 -14.28 14.76
CA THR A 64 -3.82 -14.61 15.07
C THR A 64 -2.88 -14.27 13.92
N ASP A 65 -3.30 -14.56 12.69
CA ASP A 65 -2.52 -14.38 11.46
C ASP A 65 -2.15 -12.90 11.23
N THR A 66 -2.91 -11.97 11.82
CA THR A 66 -2.61 -10.54 11.79
C THR A 66 -1.30 -10.21 12.49
N ARG A 67 -0.96 -10.91 13.58
CA ARG A 67 0.31 -10.71 14.31
C ARG A 67 1.52 -11.16 13.49
N ASP A 68 1.38 -12.23 12.70
CA ASP A 68 2.44 -12.70 11.81
C ASP A 68 2.73 -11.68 10.71
N VAL A 69 1.69 -11.04 10.17
CA VAL A 69 1.84 -9.94 9.21
C VAL A 69 2.54 -8.74 9.86
N ILE A 70 2.17 -8.35 11.08
CA ILE A 70 2.84 -7.26 11.81
C ILE A 70 4.34 -7.56 11.96
N ALA A 71 4.69 -8.77 12.39
CA ALA A 71 6.09 -9.17 12.53
C ALA A 71 6.84 -9.11 11.19
N GLY A 72 6.22 -9.58 10.11
CA GLY A 72 6.80 -9.55 8.77
C GLY A 72 7.01 -8.12 8.22
N VAL A 73 6.05 -7.22 8.46
CA VAL A 73 6.12 -5.82 8.03
C VAL A 73 7.14 -5.02 8.83
N THR A 74 7.27 -5.30 10.13
CA THR A 74 8.16 -4.54 11.04
C THR A 74 9.60 -5.06 11.06
N ALA A 75 9.87 -6.22 10.47
CA ALA A 75 11.22 -6.77 10.35
C ALA A 75 12.18 -5.84 9.58
N ASP A 76 11.63 -5.00 8.73
CA ASP A 76 12.34 -4.00 7.94
C ASP A 76 11.47 -2.75 7.83
N ARG A 77 11.90 -1.62 8.41
CA ARG A 77 11.07 -0.39 8.41
C ARG A 77 11.39 0.54 7.25
N ASP A 78 12.61 0.43 6.71
CA ASP A 78 13.12 1.36 5.71
C ASP A 78 12.31 1.30 4.41
N TRP A 79 11.86 0.10 4.03
CA TRP A 79 11.02 -0.04 2.83
C TRP A 79 9.67 0.64 2.99
N LEU A 80 9.04 0.61 4.18
CA LEU A 80 7.77 1.31 4.39
C LEU A 80 7.93 2.81 4.15
N GLN A 81 9.02 3.39 4.66
CA GLN A 81 9.33 4.81 4.42
C GLN A 81 9.55 5.08 2.93
N THR A 82 10.28 4.22 2.21
CA THR A 82 10.44 4.36 0.76
C THR A 82 9.09 4.30 0.05
N PHE A 83 8.24 3.34 0.39
CA PHE A 83 6.94 3.15 -0.28
C PHE A 83 5.90 4.20 0.08
N ILE A 84 6.06 4.85 1.23
CA ILE A 84 5.14 5.88 1.71
C ILE A 84 5.58 7.27 1.24
N GLY A 85 6.87 7.60 1.35
CA GLY A 85 7.37 8.94 1.04
C GLY A 85 7.96 9.12 -0.36
N VAL A 86 8.54 8.08 -0.97
CA VAL A 86 9.35 8.23 -2.20
C VAL A 86 8.75 7.49 -3.40
N TYR A 87 8.02 6.41 -3.16
CA TYR A 87 7.45 5.55 -4.19
C TYR A 87 6.50 6.24 -5.17
N PRO A 88 5.63 7.18 -4.76
CA PRO A 88 4.83 7.93 -5.72
C PRO A 88 5.72 8.63 -6.76
N ASP A 89 6.75 9.32 -6.32
CA ASP A 89 7.67 10.03 -7.21
C ASP A 89 8.49 9.05 -8.05
N ILE A 90 9.04 8.00 -7.45
CA ILE A 90 9.73 6.89 -8.13
C ILE A 90 8.85 6.27 -9.21
N ARG A 91 7.58 5.95 -8.95
CA ARG A 91 6.78 5.26 -9.97
C ARG A 91 6.38 6.16 -11.11
N ILE A 92 6.18 7.45 -10.84
CA ILE A 92 5.74 8.35 -11.88
C ILE A 92 6.94 8.93 -12.67
N ASP A 93 8.10 9.13 -12.05
CA ASP A 93 9.31 9.62 -12.73
C ASP A 93 10.09 8.52 -13.45
N LEU A 94 10.01 7.27 -12.99
CA LEU A 94 10.85 6.17 -13.50
C LEU A 94 10.13 5.27 -14.51
N GLU A 95 8.80 5.25 -14.50
CA GLU A 95 7.97 4.55 -15.48
C GLU A 95 6.77 5.42 -15.87
N LEU A 96 7.02 6.45 -16.69
CA LEU A 96 6.03 7.39 -17.30
C LEU A 96 4.75 6.77 -17.91
N ASN A 97 4.53 5.45 -17.84
CA ASN A 97 3.49 4.67 -18.52
C ASN A 97 2.67 3.73 -17.61
N GLN A 98 2.67 3.88 -16.28
CA GLN A 98 1.77 3.09 -15.41
C GLN A 98 0.43 3.81 -15.19
N PRO A 99 -0.72 3.12 -15.34
CA PRO A 99 -2.02 3.74 -15.12
C PRO A 99 -2.17 4.14 -13.65
N ALA A 100 -2.81 5.28 -13.40
CA ALA A 100 -3.09 5.81 -12.06
C ALA A 100 -3.66 4.76 -11.08
N GLY A 101 -4.41 3.77 -11.61
CA GLY A 101 -4.94 2.65 -10.84
C GLY A 101 -3.90 1.79 -10.11
N VAL A 102 -2.67 1.64 -10.64
CA VAL A 102 -1.61 0.86 -9.97
C VAL A 102 -1.11 1.59 -8.73
N ILE A 103 -0.83 2.89 -8.86
CA ILE A 103 -0.34 3.72 -7.75
C ILE A 103 -1.45 3.89 -6.70
N CYS A 104 -2.70 4.06 -7.12
CA CYS A 104 -3.86 4.06 -6.24
C CYS A 104 -3.99 2.77 -5.42
N ARG A 105 -3.71 1.59 -6.03
CA ARG A 105 -3.75 0.30 -5.32
C ARG A 105 -2.66 0.20 -4.26
N THR A 106 -1.44 0.60 -4.59
CA THR A 106 -0.34 0.61 -3.60
C THR A 106 -0.67 1.52 -2.42
N ARG A 107 -1.12 2.75 -2.68
CA ARG A 107 -1.54 3.70 -1.64
C ARG A 107 -2.72 3.18 -0.80
N SER A 108 -3.69 2.53 -1.42
CA SER A 108 -4.80 1.89 -0.70
C SER A 108 -4.33 0.74 0.19
N GLY A 109 -3.31 -0.02 -0.25
CA GLY A 109 -2.65 -1.03 0.59
C GLY A 109 -1.92 -0.43 1.79
N ILE A 110 -1.23 0.69 1.58
CA ILE A 110 -0.62 1.49 2.67
C ILE A 110 -1.68 1.90 3.69
N GLU A 111 -2.86 2.34 3.25
CA GLU A 111 -3.92 2.67 4.20
C GLU A 111 -4.36 1.45 5.03
N VAL A 112 -4.59 0.31 4.37
CA VAL A 112 -5.01 -0.90 5.08
C VAL A 112 -4.00 -1.22 6.18
N LEU A 113 -2.70 -1.00 5.93
CA LEU A 113 -1.67 -1.11 6.94
C LEU A 113 -1.86 -0.09 8.07
N LEU A 114 -1.99 1.20 7.74
CA LEU A 114 -2.06 2.31 8.69
C LEU A 114 -3.33 2.34 9.55
N ARG A 115 -4.45 1.85 9.04
CA ARG A 115 -5.74 1.87 9.75
C ARG A 115 -6.15 0.50 10.22
N GLY A 116 -6.00 -0.50 9.36
CA GLY A 116 -6.52 -1.84 9.60
C GLY A 116 -5.77 -2.62 10.67
N PHE A 117 -4.53 -2.23 10.94
CA PHE A 117 -3.70 -2.87 11.96
C PHE A 117 -3.52 -2.03 13.24
N THR A 118 -4.26 -0.92 13.36
CA THR A 118 -4.22 -0.08 14.57
C THR A 118 -4.83 -0.79 15.78
N ASN A 119 -4.32 -0.47 16.96
CA ASN A 119 -4.80 -1.00 18.24
C ASN A 119 -4.66 -2.53 18.35
N ILE A 120 -3.73 -3.12 17.59
CA ILE A 120 -3.40 -4.56 17.69
C ILE A 120 -2.13 -4.76 18.51
N ASP A 121 -1.13 -3.91 18.32
CA ASP A 121 0.13 -3.91 19.04
C ASP A 121 0.62 -2.46 19.25
N THR A 122 0.92 -2.10 20.50
CA THR A 122 1.28 -0.72 20.87
C THR A 122 2.59 -0.24 20.24
N ASN A 123 3.57 -1.12 20.07
CA ASN A 123 4.84 -0.75 19.42
C ASN A 123 4.63 -0.57 17.92
N PHE A 124 3.74 -1.36 17.33
CA PHE A 124 3.37 -1.22 15.95
C PHE A 124 2.58 0.07 15.71
N ASP A 125 1.64 0.43 16.58
CA ASP A 125 0.87 1.67 16.48
C ASP A 125 1.77 2.91 16.41
N ARG A 126 2.86 2.92 17.20
CA ARG A 126 3.87 3.99 17.11
C ARG A 126 4.54 4.02 15.73
N THR A 127 4.88 2.86 15.19
CA THR A 127 5.48 2.76 13.85
C THR A 127 4.52 3.26 12.77
N LEU A 128 3.23 2.91 12.86
CA LEU A 128 2.21 3.40 11.92
C LEU A 128 2.08 4.92 11.98
N LYS A 129 2.10 5.51 13.18
CA LYS A 129 2.06 6.95 13.36
C LYS A 129 3.28 7.66 12.75
N ASP A 130 4.48 7.15 13.01
CA ASP A 130 5.72 7.71 12.45
C ASP A 130 5.68 7.68 10.90
N LEU A 131 5.11 6.62 10.31
CA LEU A 131 4.96 6.49 8.85
C LEU A 131 3.90 7.45 8.28
N GLU A 132 2.78 7.64 8.98
CA GLU A 132 1.73 8.60 8.60
C GLU A 132 2.27 10.04 8.57
N GLU A 133 3.07 10.42 9.58
CA GLU A 133 3.71 11.74 9.65
C GLU A 133 4.80 11.93 8.58
N PHE A 134 5.62 10.90 8.31
CA PHE A 134 6.71 10.98 7.32
C PHE A 134 6.21 11.06 5.87
N GLY A 135 5.10 10.41 5.56
CA GLY A 135 4.62 10.25 4.19
C GLY A 135 3.89 11.43 3.58
N GLU A 136 3.60 12.47 4.36
CA GLU A 136 2.75 13.59 3.94
C GLU A 136 1.50 13.10 3.18
N LEU A 137 0.87 12.03 3.67
CA LEU A 137 -0.09 11.22 2.90
C LEU A 137 -1.30 12.02 2.38
N ASP A 138 -1.70 13.06 3.10
CA ASP A 138 -2.75 13.99 2.70
C ASP A 138 -2.39 14.75 1.40
N GLU A 139 -1.11 15.11 1.23
CA GLU A 139 -0.63 15.78 0.01
C GLU A 139 -0.62 14.82 -1.18
N LEU A 140 -0.09 13.63 -0.96
CA LEU A 140 -0.10 12.55 -1.95
C LEU A 140 -1.52 12.21 -2.41
N ASP A 141 -2.47 12.09 -1.47
CA ASP A 141 -3.86 11.74 -1.77
C ASP A 141 -4.55 12.84 -2.59
N ARG A 142 -4.26 14.12 -2.31
CA ARG A 142 -4.74 15.25 -3.13
C ARG A 142 -4.22 15.16 -4.57
N CYS A 143 -2.93 14.90 -4.74
CA CYS A 143 -2.30 14.76 -6.06
C CYS A 143 -2.89 13.60 -6.87
N LEU A 144 -3.06 12.44 -6.24
CA LEU A 144 -3.62 11.25 -6.87
C LEU A 144 -5.12 11.40 -7.22
N LYS A 145 -5.88 12.15 -6.40
CA LYS A 145 -7.28 12.51 -6.71
C LYS A 145 -7.38 13.37 -7.97
N ILE A 146 -6.54 14.41 -8.08
CA ILE A 146 -6.49 15.28 -9.26
C ILE A 146 -6.15 14.45 -10.50
N TRP A 147 -5.14 13.58 -10.43
CA TRP A 147 -4.74 12.74 -11.56
C TRP A 147 -5.85 11.80 -12.02
N ARG A 148 -6.53 11.13 -11.09
CA ARG A 148 -7.66 10.27 -11.43
C ARG A 148 -8.80 11.04 -12.11
N ASP A 149 -9.15 12.20 -11.58
CA ASP A 149 -10.34 12.95 -12.00
C ASP A 149 -10.13 13.67 -13.32
N THR A 150 -8.91 14.16 -13.56
CA THR A 150 -8.57 14.95 -14.74
C THR A 150 -7.83 14.14 -15.81
N GLY A 151 -7.30 12.98 -15.46
CA GLY A 151 -6.30 12.29 -16.28
C GLY A 151 -4.96 13.05 -16.33
N HIS A 152 -4.80 14.11 -15.54
CA HIS A 152 -3.62 14.96 -15.51
C HIS A 152 -2.90 14.82 -14.17
N ARG A 153 -1.70 14.23 -14.21
CA ARG A 153 -0.73 14.34 -13.11
C ARG A 153 -0.56 15.83 -12.76
N PRO A 154 -0.33 16.20 -11.49
CA PRO A 154 0.03 17.57 -11.10
C PRO A 154 1.23 18.18 -11.86
N ASP A 155 1.96 17.41 -12.68
CA ASP A 155 2.76 17.92 -13.81
C ASP A 155 2.64 16.96 -15.04
N TYR A 156 1.85 17.36 -16.07
CA TYR A 156 1.71 16.91 -17.49
C TYR A 156 1.72 15.39 -17.86
N LEU A 157 0.70 14.81 -18.52
CA LEU A 157 0.43 14.77 -19.99
C LEU A 157 -1.04 14.33 -20.28
N VAL A 158 -1.48 14.37 -21.55
CA VAL A 158 -2.85 14.04 -22.00
C VAL A 158 -2.94 12.57 -22.46
N GLY A 159 -3.79 11.74 -21.84
CA GLY A 159 -4.15 10.41 -22.39
C GLY A 159 -4.39 9.24 -21.43
N ASP A 160 -4.33 9.41 -20.10
CA ASP A 160 -4.35 8.27 -19.17
C ASP A 160 -5.74 7.68 -18.86
N ASP A 161 -5.76 6.36 -18.60
CA ASP A 161 -6.94 5.57 -18.21
C ASP A 161 -7.36 5.79 -16.74
N LYS A 162 -8.69 5.77 -16.51
CA LYS A 162 -9.28 5.92 -15.17
C LYS A 162 -8.91 4.75 -14.24
N SER A 163 -8.64 5.06 -12.97
CA SER A 163 -8.39 4.07 -11.91
C SER A 163 -9.52 3.05 -11.79
N GLY A 164 -9.18 1.76 -11.81
CA GLY A 164 -10.10 0.64 -11.56
C GLY A 164 -10.42 0.38 -10.08
N ALA A 165 -10.00 1.27 -9.17
CA ALA A 165 -10.40 1.17 -7.77
C ALA A 165 -11.93 1.40 -7.65
N PRO A 166 -12.66 0.62 -6.85
CA PRO A 166 -14.11 0.75 -6.74
C PRO A 166 -14.47 2.07 -6.05
N GLN A 167 -15.45 2.81 -6.60
CA GLN A 167 -15.98 4.10 -6.12
C GLN A 167 -16.45 4.14 -4.65
N SER A 168 -16.40 3.02 -3.94
CA SER A 168 -16.85 2.87 -2.56
C SER A 168 -15.71 2.72 -1.54
N HIS A 169 -14.44 2.81 -1.96
CA HIS A 169 -13.33 3.03 -1.03
C HIS A 169 -13.55 4.35 -0.26
N TRP A 170 -13.08 4.46 0.98
CA TRP A 170 -13.18 5.69 1.77
C TRP A 170 -12.43 6.88 1.12
N TRP A 171 -11.54 6.64 0.15
CA TRP A 171 -10.96 7.67 -0.74
C TRP A 171 -12.02 8.37 -1.62
N TRP A 172 -13.15 7.74 -1.93
CA TRP A 172 -14.14 8.34 -2.84
C TRP A 172 -15.09 9.33 -2.16
N TYR A 173 -15.01 9.49 -0.85
CA TYR A 173 -15.76 10.47 -0.07
C TYR A 173 -14.83 11.57 0.45
#